data_AF-A0A267GEI3-F1
#
_entry.id   AF-A0A267GEI3-F1
#
_cell.length_a   1.000
_cell.length_b   1.000
_cell.length_c   1.000
_cell.angle_alpha   90.00
_cell.angle_beta   90.00
_cell.angle_gamma   90.00
#
_symmetry.space_group_name_H-M   'P 1'
#
loop_
_entity.id
_entity.type
_entity.pdbx_description
1 polymer ?
#
loop_
_entity_poly.entity_id
_entity_poly.type
_entity_poly.pdbx_seq_one_letter_code
_entity_poly.pdbx_strand_id
1 'polypeptide(L)'
;SKMLQPFPNQEFVDACQQLEVENTDGFEFFTESHDVRIFRQYNSTSGLYKYKIYGFLHGATPELCAQVYRDLDYRRTWDSYVNELKVLLQEGDDREVVRWTGRH
;
A
#
# COMPACT_ATOMS: atom_id res chain seq x y z
N SER A 1 28.17 6.92 -4.71
CA SER A 1 26.76 6.98 -4.31
C SER A 1 26.02 5.87 -5.02
N LYS A 2 25.16 5.08 -4.35
CA LYS A 2 24.38 4.01 -5.00
C LYS A 2 23.03 4.62 -5.41
N MET A 3 22.79 4.75 -6.71
CA MET A 3 21.52 5.27 -7.23
C MET A 3 20.35 4.37 -6.87
N LEU A 4 19.20 4.97 -6.58
CA LEU A 4 17.94 4.27 -6.40
C LEU A 4 17.51 3.67 -7.75
N GLN A 5 17.32 2.35 -7.76
CA GLN A 5 16.83 1.64 -8.94
C GLN A 5 15.32 1.88 -9.07
N PRO A 6 14.83 2.24 -10.26
CA PRO A 6 13.39 2.36 -10.48
C PRO A 6 12.74 0.97 -10.42
N PHE A 7 11.47 0.93 -10.03
CA PHE A 7 10.65 -0.28 -10.17
C PHE A 7 10.39 -0.57 -11.66
N PRO A 8 10.40 -1.84 -12.09
CA PRO A 8 10.06 -2.21 -13.45
C PRO A 8 8.63 -1.78 -13.84
N ASN A 9 8.45 -1.26 -15.04
CA ASN A 9 7.12 -0.87 -15.56
C ASN A 9 6.09 -2.01 -15.50
N GLN A 10 6.53 -3.26 -15.65
CA GLN A 10 5.65 -4.42 -15.59
C GLN A 10 4.96 -4.55 -14.23
N GLU A 11 5.63 -4.20 -13.12
CA GLU A 11 5.03 -4.27 -11.79
C GLU A 11 3.82 -3.33 -11.65
N PHE A 12 3.87 -2.17 -12.32
CA PHE A 12 2.75 -1.23 -12.37
C PHE A 12 1.60 -1.76 -13.24
N VAL A 13 1.91 -2.36 -14.38
CA VAL A 13 0.90 -2.99 -15.26
C VAL A 13 0.19 -4.12 -14.54
N ASP A 14 0.94 -4.99 -13.86
CA ASP A 14 0.40 -6.12 -13.10
C ASP A 14 -0.48 -5.65 -11.92
N ALA A 15 -0.15 -4.51 -11.30
CA ALA A 15 -0.98 -3.89 -10.28
C ALA A 15 -2.30 -3.35 -10.85
N CYS A 16 -2.26 -2.69 -12.01
CA CYS A 16 -3.48 -2.22 -12.69
C CYS A 16 -4.39 -3.37 -13.11
N GLN A 17 -3.82 -4.46 -13.64
CA GLN A 17 -4.62 -5.63 -14.06
C GLN A 17 -5.38 -6.26 -12.88
N GLN A 18 -4.80 -6.24 -11.67
CA GLN A 18 -5.47 -6.74 -10.47
C GLN A 18 -6.69 -5.90 -10.05
N LEU A 19 -6.80 -4.64 -10.49
CA LEU A 19 -7.99 -3.82 -10.27
C LEU A 19 -9.12 -4.18 -11.24
N GLU A 20 -8.80 -4.64 -12.45
CA GLU A 20 -9.79 -5.04 -13.47
C GLU A 20 -10.34 -6.43 -13.21
N VAL A 21 -9.47 -7.36 -12.80
CA VAL A 21 -9.84 -8.75 -12.52
C VAL A 21 -9.32 -9.12 -11.14
N GLU A 22 -10.25 -9.22 -10.18
CA GLU A 22 -9.93 -9.71 -8.84
C GLU A 22 -9.35 -11.13 -8.94
N ASN A 23 -8.11 -11.29 -8.48
CA ASN A 23 -7.48 -12.59 -8.39
C ASN A 23 -7.29 -12.91 -6.90
N THR A 24 -8.09 -13.83 -6.38
CA THR A 24 -8.01 -14.31 -4.99
C THR A 24 -7.50 -15.74 -4.91
N ASP A 25 -6.87 -16.25 -5.97
CA ASP A 25 -6.39 -17.64 -6.02
C ASP A 25 -5.38 -17.91 -4.91
N GLY A 26 -5.71 -18.88 -4.06
CA GLY A 26 -4.92 -19.26 -2.89
C GLY A 26 -4.99 -18.27 -1.72
N PHE A 27 -5.88 -17.28 -1.75
CA PHE A 27 -6.21 -16.43 -0.62
C PHE A 27 -7.57 -16.83 -0.04
N GLU A 28 -7.68 -16.83 1.28
CA GLU A 28 -8.94 -16.99 1.99
C GLU A 28 -9.53 -15.63 2.37
N PHE A 29 -10.85 -15.53 2.43
CA PHE A 29 -11.51 -14.36 3.00
C PHE A 29 -11.14 -14.18 4.48
N PHE A 30 -10.82 -12.96 4.89
CA PHE A 30 -10.45 -12.64 6.27
C PHE A 30 -11.51 -11.79 6.98
N THR A 31 -11.87 -10.64 6.40
CA THR A 31 -12.87 -9.72 6.97
C THR A 31 -13.38 -8.74 5.92
N GLU A 32 -14.49 -8.07 6.22
CA GLU A 32 -15.11 -7.05 5.38
C GLU A 32 -15.65 -5.89 6.23
N SER A 33 -15.48 -4.67 5.74
CA SER A 33 -16.08 -3.47 6.33
C SER A 33 -16.19 -2.36 5.29
N HIS A 34 -17.26 -1.58 5.32
CA HIS A 34 -17.46 -0.41 4.43
C HIS A 34 -17.19 -0.71 2.94
N ASP A 35 -17.72 -1.83 2.43
CA ASP A 35 -17.50 -2.33 1.06
C ASP A 35 -16.04 -2.59 0.69
N VAL A 36 -15.18 -2.81 1.69
CA VAL A 36 -13.79 -3.24 1.54
C VAL A 36 -13.62 -4.64 2.12
N ARG A 37 -13.23 -5.58 1.25
CA ARG A 37 -12.96 -6.98 1.56
C ARG A 37 -11.46 -7.21 1.64
N ILE A 38 -11.02 -7.89 2.69
CA ILE A 38 -9.63 -8.27 2.92
C ILE A 38 -9.52 -9.78 2.81
N PHE A 39 -8.59 -10.23 1.99
CA PHE A 39 -8.22 -11.63 1.81
C PHE A 39 -6.79 -11.84 2.31
N ARG A 40 -6.49 -13.02 2.83
CA ARG A 40 -5.15 -13.37 3.31
C ARG A 40 -4.68 -14.72 2.80
N GLN A 41 -3.38 -14.88 2.62
CA GLN A 41 -2.75 -16.15 2.27
C GLN A 41 -1.65 -16.45 3.29
N TYR A 42 -1.79 -17.57 3.99
CA TYR A 42 -0.78 -18.03 4.95
C TYR A 42 0.38 -18.72 4.25
N ASN A 43 1.61 -18.35 4.61
CA ASN A 43 2.81 -19.07 4.22
C ASN A 43 3.29 -19.95 5.38
N SER A 44 3.10 -21.26 5.26
CA SER A 44 3.47 -22.23 6.31
C SER A 44 4.97 -22.31 6.58
N THR A 45 5.82 -21.94 5.62
CA THR A 45 7.27 -22.00 5.76
C THR A 45 7.81 -20.84 6.58
N SER A 46 7.28 -19.63 6.39
CA SER A 46 7.73 -18.43 7.12
C SER A 46 6.85 -18.06 8.31
N GLY A 47 5.63 -18.60 8.39
CA GLY A 47 4.62 -18.18 9.36
C GLY A 47 3.97 -16.81 9.04
N LEU A 48 4.31 -16.20 7.91
CA LEU A 48 3.82 -14.88 7.52
C LEU A 48 2.55 -14.96 6.66
N TYR A 49 1.84 -13.83 6.57
CA TYR A 49 0.66 -13.68 5.72
C TYR A 49 0.92 -12.67 4.60
N LYS A 50 0.35 -12.93 3.43
CA LYS A 50 0.13 -11.94 2.37
C LYS A 50 -1.32 -11.49 2.40
N TYR A 51 -1.59 -10.26 1.98
CA TYR A 51 -2.94 -9.70 1.96
C TYR A 51 -3.29 -9.15 0.58
N LYS A 52 -4.57 -9.27 0.21
CA LYS A 52 -5.19 -8.58 -0.92
C LYS A 52 -6.43 -7.85 -0.42
N ILE A 53 -6.67 -6.66 -0.95
CA ILE A 53 -7.75 -5.79 -0.51
C ILE A 53 -8.51 -5.33 -1.76
N TYR A 54 -9.82 -5.53 -1.76
CA TYR A 54 -10.70 -5.16 -2.87
C TYR A 54 -11.94 -4.45 -2.33
N GLY A 55 -12.38 -3.39 -3.00
CA GLY A 55 -13.55 -2.65 -2.54
C GLY A 55 -13.64 -1.23 -3.08
N PHE A 56 -14.63 -0.50 -2.57
CA PHE A 56 -14.89 0.89 -2.92
C PHE A 56 -14.82 1.79 -1.70
N LEU A 57 -14.09 2.90 -1.83
CA LEU A 57 -14.09 3.97 -0.82
C LEU A 57 -15.09 5.04 -1.21
N HIS A 58 -16.32 4.91 -0.72
CA HIS A 58 -17.37 5.88 -1.00
C HIS A 58 -17.03 7.26 -0.42
N GLY A 59 -17.31 8.31 -1.19
CA GLY A 59 -17.08 9.70 -0.76
C GLY A 59 -15.64 10.21 -0.94
N ALA A 60 -14.73 9.39 -1.48
CA ALA A 60 -13.39 9.83 -1.87
C ALA A 60 -13.13 9.52 -3.35
N THR A 61 -12.64 10.50 -4.11
CA THR A 61 -12.25 10.26 -5.51
C THR A 61 -10.90 9.53 -5.56
N PRO A 62 -10.61 8.78 -6.63
CA PRO A 62 -9.31 8.13 -6.80
C PRO A 62 -8.12 9.09 -6.65
N GLU A 63 -8.26 10.32 -7.16
CA GLU A 63 -7.24 11.37 -7.08
C GLU A 63 -7.01 11.82 -5.63
N LEU A 64 -8.09 12.01 -4.86
CA LEU A 64 -8.00 12.36 -3.45
C LEU A 64 -7.34 11.24 -2.64
N CYS A 65 -7.73 9.99 -2.89
CA CYS A 65 -7.11 8.82 -2.26
C CYS A 65 -5.60 8.77 -2.54
N ALA A 66 -5.20 8.99 -3.80
CA ALA A 66 -3.79 9.00 -4.19
C ALA A 66 -3.00 10.14 -3.54
N GLN A 67 -3.60 11.33 -3.40
CA GLN A 67 -2.98 12.47 -2.72
C GLN A 67 -2.79 12.19 -1.22
N VAL A 68 -3.84 11.75 -0.53
CA VAL A 68 -3.79 11.41 0.91
C VAL A 68 -2.80 10.27 1.19
N TYR A 69 -2.67 9.31 0.27
CA TYR A 69 -1.72 8.20 0.43
C TYR A 69 -0.25 8.65 0.38
N ARG A 70 0.09 9.68 -0.41
CA ARG A 70 1.47 10.16 -0.59
C ARG A 70 1.85 11.32 0.32
N ASP A 71 0.88 12.06 0.85
CA ASP A 71 1.15 13.21 1.71
C ASP A 71 1.61 12.76 3.11
N LEU A 72 2.93 12.70 3.32
CA LEU A 72 3.54 12.31 4.58
C LEU A 72 3.24 13.32 5.70
N ASP A 73 3.10 14.61 5.39
CA ASP A 73 2.80 15.64 6.38
C ASP A 73 1.37 15.48 6.89
N TYR A 74 0.42 15.32 5.96
CA TYR A 74 -0.97 15.06 6.30
C TYR A 74 -1.13 13.73 7.02
N ARG A 75 -0.44 12.65 6.60
CA ARG A 75 -0.51 11.35 7.27
C ARG A 75 -0.12 11.41 8.75
N ARG A 76 0.85 12.25 9.12
CA ARG A 76 1.23 12.46 10.53
C ARG A 76 0.14 13.14 11.38
N THR A 77 -0.83 13.82 10.75
CA THR A 77 -1.90 14.52 11.48
C THR A 77 -3.01 13.60 11.94
N TRP A 78 -3.34 12.56 11.17
CA TRP A 78 -4.54 11.75 11.40
C TRP A 78 -4.25 10.28 11.71
N ASP A 79 -3.12 9.71 11.24
CA ASP A 79 -2.81 8.31 11.50
C ASP A 79 -2.22 8.14 12.90
N SER A 80 -3.07 7.75 13.85
CA SER A 80 -2.71 7.52 15.24
C SER A 80 -1.65 6.42 15.42
N TYR A 81 -1.46 5.55 14.44
CA TYR A 81 -0.44 4.50 14.49
C TYR A 81 0.93 5.01 14.09
N VAL A 82 1.09 6.20 13.50
CA VAL A 82 2.40 6.74 13.12
C VAL A 82 3.14 7.26 14.36
N ASN A 83 4.37 6.78 14.56
CA ASN A 83 5.33 7.36 15.50
C ASN A 83 6.27 8.35 14.80
N GLU A 84 6.92 7.90 13.72
CA GLU A 84 7.78 8.73 12.89
C GLU A 84 7.57 8.37 11.42
N LEU A 85 7.46 9.38 10.57
CA LEU A 85 7.37 9.23 9.11
C LEU A 85 8.29 10.28 8.50
N LYS A 86 9.24 9.94 7.62
CA LYS A 86 10.08 10.94 6.93
C LYS A 86 10.81 10.39 5.72
N VAL A 87 11.09 11.25 4.75
CA VAL A 87 12.00 10.97 3.63
C VAL A 87 13.44 10.95 4.14
N LEU A 88 14.17 9.87 3.87
CA LEU A 88 15.58 9.71 4.17
C LEU A 88 16.46 10.08 2.97
N LEU A 89 16.00 9.77 1.76
CA LEU A 89 16.71 10.02 0.50
C LEU A 89 15.67 10.34 -0.58
N GLN A 90 16.02 11.25 -1.49
CA GLN A 90 15.23 11.59 -2.66
C GLN A 90 16.16 11.77 -3.87
N GLU A 91 15.85 11.09 -4.96
CA GLU A 91 16.57 11.18 -6.24
C GLU A 91 15.60 11.55 -7.37
N GLY A 92 15.53 12.85 -7.69
CA GLY A 92 14.53 13.35 -8.63
C GLY A 92 13.13 13.36 -8.03
N ASP A 93 12.13 13.30 -8.90
CA ASP A 93 10.72 13.47 -8.51
C ASP A 93 9.99 12.14 -8.21
N ASP A 94 10.61 11.00 -8.56
CA ASP A 94 9.93 9.70 -8.60
C ASP A 94 10.56 8.62 -7.72
N ARG A 95 11.71 8.91 -7.07
CA ARG A 95 12.46 7.94 -6.28
C ARG A 95 12.81 8.49 -4.92
N GLU A 96 12.23 7.89 -3.90
CA GLU A 96 12.47 8.24 -2.51
C GLU A 96 12.60 7.01 -1.62
N VAL A 97 13.32 7.17 -0.51
CA VAL A 97 13.36 6.20 0.58
C VAL A 97 12.67 6.81 1.78
N VAL A 98 11.52 6.25 2.15
CA VAL A 98 10.73 6.72 3.29
C VAL A 98 10.96 5.82 4.50
N ARG A 99 11.24 6.42 5.66
CA ARG A 99 11.20 5.73 6.95
C ARG A 99 9.83 5.91 7.58
N TRP A 100 9.19 4.79 7.91
CA TRP A 100 7.91 4.74 8.62
C TRP A 100 8.06 3.86 9.86
N THR A 101 7.78 4.41 11.04
CA THR A 101 7.71 3.65 12.30
C THR A 101 6.32 3.76 12.91
N GLY A 102 5.79 2.63 13.39
CA GLY A 102 4.51 2.55 14.07
C GLY A 102 4.64 2.76 15.58
N ARG A 103 3.57 3.20 16.23
CA ARG A 103 3.41 3.11 17.69
C ARG A 103 3.01 1.67 18.05
N HIS A 104 3.61 1.13 19.10
CA HIS A 104 3.25 -0.15 19.69
C HIS A 104 2.06 -0.01 20.64
#